data_AF-A0A2M8NME3-F1
#
_entry.id   AF-A0A2M8NME3-F1
#
_cell.length_a   1.000
_cell.length_b   1.000
_cell.length_c   1.000
_cell.angle_alpha   90.00
_cell.angle_beta   90.00
_cell.angle_gamma   90.00
#
_symmetry.space_group_name_H-M   'P 1'
#
loop_
_entity.id
_entity.type
_entity.pdbx_description
1 polymer ?
#
loop_
_entity_poly.entity_id
_entity_poly.type
_entity_poly.pdbx_seq_one_letter_code
_entity_poly.pdbx_strand_id
1 'polypeptide(L)'
;MRKRIIRAVIASLIVVLLTTVMVEAALWFIDPLGIATYVYDLSTMVTIASAEGYTLPPGVHTLRHWSYTIDEFGNRIMPRSESACIIAFVGDSVTFGQGVNDDETFAYKIALENPGVRFINLGKIAYNIANVRRAVESNPANGYLYFISDNDDGLPWERPPQEWGQPRELPPRLSAVRYYVAAFQERSSASVTDLDAFWRDLEALRARGDVLMFAMGSPLGAQVIERYPDIAPIPHWGRAMSISWIDGHPNAAGHVYLLNALRERVTDFVTKRCGV
;
A
#
# COMPACT_ATOMS: atom_id res chain seq x y z
N MET A 1 -10.91 -9.47 57.82
CA MET A 1 -9.98 -8.92 56.81
C MET A 1 -10.08 -9.63 55.45
N ARG A 2 -9.89 -10.96 55.37
CA ARG A 2 -9.93 -11.77 54.13
C ARG A 2 -11.15 -11.53 53.21
N LYS A 3 -12.37 -11.46 53.76
CA LYS A 3 -13.60 -11.20 52.97
C LYS A 3 -13.63 -9.81 52.30
N ARG A 4 -13.05 -8.78 52.93
CA ARG A 4 -13.01 -7.42 52.36
C ARG A 4 -12.02 -7.34 51.21
N ILE A 5 -10.86 -7.98 51.36
CA ILE A 5 -9.85 -8.08 50.30
C ILE A 5 -10.41 -8.81 49.08
N ILE A 6 -11.07 -9.96 49.28
CA ILE A 6 -11.69 -10.72 48.17
C ILE A 6 -12.73 -9.88 47.42
N ARG A 7 -13.61 -9.15 48.13
CA ARG A 7 -14.60 -8.27 47.49
C ARG A 7 -13.97 -7.13 46.70
N ALA A 8 -12.90 -6.52 47.23
CA ALA A 8 -12.17 -5.47 46.53
C ALA A 8 -11.54 -6.01 45.24
N VAL A 9 -10.89 -7.18 45.29
CA VAL A 9 -10.31 -7.84 44.10
C VAL A 9 -11.39 -8.14 43.06
N ILE A 10 -12.53 -8.72 43.46
CA ILE A 10 -13.64 -9.01 42.53
C ILE A 10 -14.16 -7.71 41.90
N ALA A 11 -14.39 -6.66 42.69
CA ALA A 11 -14.86 -5.38 42.17
C ALA A 11 -13.86 -4.76 41.18
N SER A 12 -12.56 -4.80 41.48
CA SER A 12 -11.51 -4.34 40.57
C SER A 12 -11.51 -5.14 39.27
N LEU A 13 -11.63 -6.47 39.32
CA LEU A 13 -11.71 -7.31 38.12
C LEU A 13 -12.95 -7.00 37.29
N ILE A 14 -14.11 -6.77 37.92
CA ILE A 14 -15.34 -6.38 37.23
C ILE A 14 -15.18 -5.02 36.53
N VAL A 15 -14.59 -4.02 37.21
CA VAL A 15 -14.36 -2.70 36.61
C VAL A 15 -13.41 -2.79 35.42
N VAL A 16 -12.30 -3.53 35.55
CA VAL A 16 -11.35 -3.75 34.45
C VAL A 16 -12.04 -4.45 33.27
N LEU A 17 -12.83 -5.50 33.53
CA LEU A 17 -13.59 -6.20 32.49
C LEU A 17 -14.58 -5.26 31.78
N LEU A 18 -15.40 -4.53 32.54
CA LEU A 18 -16.39 -3.61 31.98
C LEU A 18 -15.74 -2.48 31.18
N THR A 19 -14.66 -1.88 31.68
CA THR A 19 -13.92 -0.86 30.94
C THR A 19 -13.33 -1.44 29.65
N THR A 20 -12.79 -2.66 29.68
CA THR A 20 -12.26 -3.33 28.48
C THR A 20 -13.37 -3.56 27.45
N VAL A 21 -14.52 -4.11 27.87
CA VAL A 21 -15.69 -4.33 27.01
C VAL A 21 -16.21 -3.02 26.42
N MET A 22 -16.28 -1.94 27.21
CA MET A 22 -16.72 -0.63 26.72
C MET A 22 -15.74 -0.01 25.72
N VAL A 23 -14.43 -0.13 25.96
CA VAL A 23 -13.40 0.33 25.02
C VAL A 23 -13.45 -0.47 23.74
N GLU A 24 -13.58 -1.80 23.84
CA GLU A 24 -13.72 -2.68 22.69
C GLU A 24 -14.99 -2.36 21.89
N ALA A 25 -16.13 -2.16 22.55
CA ALA A 25 -17.36 -1.74 21.90
C ALA A 25 -17.21 -0.35 21.25
N ALA A 26 -16.58 0.63 21.90
CA ALA A 26 -16.33 1.94 21.30
C ALA A 26 -15.44 1.84 20.05
N LEU A 27 -14.40 1.02 20.10
CA LEU A 27 -13.54 0.72 18.94
C LEU A 27 -14.30 -0.05 17.85
N TRP A 28 -15.23 -0.93 18.21
CA TRP A 28 -16.04 -1.69 17.26
C TRP A 28 -17.17 -0.90 16.64
N PHE A 29 -17.80 0.04 17.35
CA PHE A 29 -18.99 0.73 16.83
C PHE A 29 -18.68 2.11 16.27
N ILE A 30 -17.72 2.81 16.87
CA ILE A 30 -17.42 4.20 16.51
C ILE A 30 -16.14 4.24 15.68
N ASP A 31 -15.17 3.38 16.01
CA ASP A 31 -13.78 3.41 15.51
C ASP A 31 -13.33 4.81 15.05
N PRO A 32 -13.44 5.84 15.92
CA PRO A 32 -13.24 7.22 15.49
C PRO A 32 -11.80 7.44 15.00
N LEU A 33 -10.93 6.50 15.35
CA LEU A 33 -9.54 6.50 15.02
C LEU A 33 -9.19 5.62 13.80
N GLY A 34 -10.08 4.75 13.33
CA GLY A 34 -9.83 3.77 12.28
C GLY A 34 -8.90 2.62 12.68
N ILE A 35 -8.48 2.53 13.95
CA ILE A 35 -7.43 1.62 14.41
C ILE A 35 -7.91 0.17 14.40
N ALA A 36 -9.10 -0.07 14.94
CA ALA A 36 -9.63 -1.42 15.02
C ALA A 36 -9.93 -1.96 13.61
N THR A 37 -10.46 -1.11 12.75
CA THR A 37 -10.70 -1.43 11.34
C THR A 37 -9.41 -1.72 10.60
N TYR A 38 -8.41 -0.85 10.73
CA TYR A 38 -7.11 -1.05 10.07
C TYR A 38 -6.41 -2.34 10.52
N VAL A 39 -6.36 -2.59 11.82
CA VAL A 39 -5.73 -3.80 12.37
C VAL A 39 -6.51 -5.06 11.97
N TYR A 40 -7.85 -5.01 12.04
CA TYR A 40 -8.67 -6.14 11.65
C TYR A 40 -8.51 -6.46 10.16
N ASP A 41 -8.65 -5.45 9.30
CA ASP A 41 -8.55 -5.60 7.85
C ASP A 41 -7.18 -6.18 7.47
N LEU A 42 -6.09 -5.63 8.01
CA LEU A 42 -4.74 -6.16 7.79
C LEU A 42 -4.57 -7.59 8.33
N SER A 43 -5.16 -7.92 9.47
CA SER A 43 -5.03 -9.27 10.05
C SER A 43 -5.72 -10.35 9.23
N THR A 44 -6.67 -9.97 8.39
CA THR A 44 -7.39 -10.88 7.49
C THR A 44 -6.72 -11.07 6.13
N MET A 45 -5.68 -10.28 5.83
CA MET A 45 -4.90 -10.41 4.60
C MET A 45 -3.92 -11.58 4.71
N VAL A 46 -4.41 -12.77 4.32
CA VAL A 46 -3.58 -13.96 4.19
C VAL A 46 -2.73 -13.85 2.93
N THR A 47 -1.42 -14.03 3.06
CA THR A 47 -0.51 -14.11 1.92
C THR A 47 -0.10 -15.56 1.65
N ILE A 48 0.19 -15.85 0.38
CA ILE A 48 0.75 -17.12 -0.08
C ILE A 48 2.05 -16.85 -0.83
N ALA A 49 3.01 -17.77 -0.79
CA ALA A 49 4.28 -17.61 -1.48
C ALA A 49 4.09 -17.50 -3.01
N SER A 50 4.89 -16.67 -3.67
CA SER A 50 4.89 -16.48 -5.13
C SER A 50 6.30 -16.25 -5.66
N ALA A 51 6.48 -16.29 -6.99
CA ALA A 51 7.78 -15.98 -7.63
C ALA A 51 8.26 -14.55 -7.33
N GLU A 52 7.33 -13.65 -7.03
CA GLU A 52 7.57 -12.24 -6.73
C GLU A 52 7.91 -12.00 -5.25
N GLY A 53 7.68 -13.02 -4.41
CA GLY A 53 7.78 -12.99 -2.96
C GLY A 53 6.51 -13.59 -2.35
N TYR A 54 5.40 -12.88 -2.48
CA TYR A 54 4.09 -13.36 -2.03
C TYR A 54 2.95 -12.77 -2.86
N THR A 55 1.76 -13.34 -2.72
CA THR A 55 0.52 -12.79 -3.28
C THR A 55 -0.65 -13.06 -2.34
N LEU A 56 -1.84 -12.59 -2.71
CA LEU A 56 -3.09 -12.88 -2.00
C LEU A 56 -3.80 -14.06 -2.67
N PRO A 57 -4.54 -14.90 -1.92
CA PRO A 57 -5.27 -16.01 -2.51
C PRO A 57 -6.42 -15.50 -3.41
N PRO A 58 -6.75 -16.22 -4.49
CA PRO A 58 -7.89 -15.87 -5.36
C PRO A 58 -9.21 -15.79 -4.61
N GLY A 59 -10.09 -14.90 -5.05
CA GLY A 59 -11.44 -14.75 -4.52
C GLY A 59 -11.81 -13.31 -4.16
N VAL A 60 -13.04 -13.16 -3.69
CA VAL A 60 -13.57 -11.89 -3.19
C VAL A 60 -13.25 -11.78 -1.70
N HIS A 61 -12.58 -10.70 -1.33
CA HIS A 61 -12.20 -10.39 0.04
C HIS A 61 -13.02 -9.19 0.51
N THR A 62 -13.94 -9.43 1.44
CA THR A 62 -14.78 -8.39 2.02
C THR A 62 -14.18 -7.95 3.35
N LEU A 63 -13.72 -6.71 3.38
CA LEU A 63 -13.24 -6.04 4.58
C LEU A 63 -14.32 -5.12 5.13
N ARG A 64 -14.01 -4.41 6.21
CA ARG A 64 -15.04 -3.68 6.94
C ARG A 64 -15.68 -2.52 6.16
N HIS A 65 -14.88 -1.84 5.33
CA HIS A 65 -15.31 -0.65 4.59
C HIS A 65 -15.07 -0.72 3.08
N TRP A 66 -14.44 -1.78 2.61
CA TRP A 66 -14.10 -1.96 1.21
C TRP A 66 -14.03 -3.45 0.89
N SER A 67 -14.06 -3.78 -0.38
CA SER A 67 -13.77 -5.12 -0.86
C SER A 67 -12.76 -5.07 -1.98
N TYR A 68 -12.07 -6.19 -2.18
CA TYR A 68 -11.22 -6.37 -3.34
C TYR A 68 -11.33 -7.79 -3.85
N THR A 69 -11.12 -7.95 -5.16
CA THR A 69 -11.16 -9.27 -5.79
C THR A 69 -9.80 -9.60 -6.36
N ILE A 70 -9.33 -10.81 -6.07
CA ILE A 70 -8.08 -11.38 -6.58
C ILE A 70 -8.41 -12.45 -7.62
N ASP A 71 -7.82 -12.35 -8.80
CA ASP A 71 -7.96 -13.33 -9.88
C ASP A 71 -7.15 -14.62 -9.61
N GLU A 72 -7.25 -15.61 -10.50
CA GLU A 72 -6.52 -16.87 -10.36
C GLU A 72 -4.99 -16.74 -10.41
N PHE A 73 -4.47 -15.61 -10.88
CA PHE A 73 -3.03 -15.31 -10.95
C PHE A 73 -2.52 -14.54 -9.74
N GLY A 74 -3.40 -14.24 -8.77
CA GLY A 74 -3.04 -13.45 -7.60
C GLY A 74 -3.02 -11.95 -7.86
N ASN A 75 -3.63 -11.47 -8.94
CA ASN A 75 -3.69 -10.05 -9.27
C ASN A 75 -5.03 -9.46 -8.90
N ARG A 76 -5.04 -8.16 -8.57
CA ARG A 76 -6.31 -7.48 -8.35
C ARG A 76 -7.05 -7.37 -9.68
N ILE A 77 -8.34 -7.66 -9.68
CA ILE A 77 -9.14 -7.64 -10.91
C ILE A 77 -9.16 -6.24 -11.53
N MET A 78 -9.27 -6.22 -12.86
CA MET A 78 -9.33 -5.02 -13.69
C MET A 78 -10.50 -5.15 -14.69
N PRO A 79 -10.96 -4.06 -15.32
CA PRO A 79 -11.93 -4.15 -16.42
C PRO A 79 -11.43 -5.12 -17.49
N ARG A 80 -12.31 -6.01 -17.95
CA ARG A 80 -11.94 -6.99 -18.98
C ARG A 80 -11.65 -6.28 -20.30
N SER A 81 -10.57 -6.70 -20.95
CA SER A 81 -10.22 -6.33 -22.32
C SER A 81 -9.54 -7.51 -23.01
N GLU A 82 -9.93 -7.74 -24.26
CA GLU A 82 -9.34 -8.78 -25.13
C GLU A 82 -8.14 -8.25 -25.94
N SER A 83 -7.68 -7.02 -25.66
CA SER A 83 -6.54 -6.43 -26.35
C SER A 83 -5.28 -7.27 -26.12
N ALA A 84 -4.52 -7.47 -27.20
CA ALA A 84 -3.22 -8.12 -27.16
C ALA A 84 -2.13 -7.22 -26.55
N CYS A 85 -2.35 -5.89 -26.49
CA CYS A 85 -1.42 -5.01 -25.80
C CYS A 85 -1.71 -4.99 -24.31
N ILE A 86 -0.75 -5.45 -23.51
CA ILE A 86 -0.85 -5.56 -22.06
C ILE A 86 0.01 -4.48 -21.40
N ILE A 87 -0.58 -3.69 -20.52
CA ILE A 87 0.14 -2.74 -19.67
C ILE A 87 -0.07 -3.13 -18.20
N ALA A 88 1.01 -3.26 -17.45
CA ALA A 88 0.97 -3.69 -16.06
C ALA A 88 1.19 -2.52 -15.10
N PHE A 89 0.33 -2.39 -14.09
CA PHE A 89 0.60 -1.57 -12.91
C PHE A 89 1.45 -2.39 -11.94
N VAL A 90 2.61 -1.88 -11.53
CA VAL A 90 3.51 -2.53 -10.55
C VAL A 90 3.84 -1.54 -9.43
N GLY A 91 3.89 -2.04 -8.20
CA GLY A 91 4.13 -1.20 -7.03
C GLY A 91 3.55 -1.83 -5.78
N ASP A 92 3.22 -0.98 -4.82
CA ASP A 92 2.91 -1.38 -3.46
C ASP A 92 1.39 -1.40 -3.16
N SER A 93 1.03 -1.13 -1.90
CA SER A 93 -0.35 -0.97 -1.43
C SER A 93 -1.10 0.18 -2.11
N VAL A 94 -0.43 1.25 -2.53
CA VAL A 94 -1.06 2.36 -3.27
C VAL A 94 -1.43 1.89 -4.68
N THR A 95 -0.52 1.21 -5.37
CA THR A 95 -0.81 0.62 -6.69
C THR A 95 -1.86 -0.48 -6.62
N PHE A 96 -1.81 -1.31 -5.58
CA PHE A 96 -2.85 -2.32 -5.30
C PHE A 96 -4.22 -1.67 -5.06
N GLY A 97 -4.25 -0.49 -4.45
CA GLY A 97 -5.48 0.24 -4.08
C GLY A 97 -6.03 -0.18 -2.73
N GLN A 98 -5.15 -0.35 -1.74
CA GLN A 98 -5.54 -0.67 -0.37
C GLN A 98 -6.57 0.33 0.14
N GLY A 99 -7.69 -0.17 0.68
CA GLY A 99 -8.70 0.64 1.35
C GLY A 99 -9.84 1.18 0.49
N VAL A 100 -9.89 0.81 -0.79
CA VAL A 100 -10.97 1.20 -1.70
C VAL A 100 -11.45 0.00 -2.52
N ASN A 101 -12.69 0.06 -3.03
CA ASN A 101 -13.26 -0.99 -3.85
C ASN A 101 -12.54 -1.12 -5.22
N ASP A 102 -12.73 -2.25 -5.90
CA ASP A 102 -12.02 -2.55 -7.16
C ASP A 102 -12.16 -1.42 -8.20
N ASP A 103 -13.37 -0.89 -8.36
CA ASP A 103 -13.73 0.16 -9.31
C ASP A 103 -13.35 1.59 -8.86
N GLU A 104 -12.91 1.73 -7.62
CA GLU A 104 -12.46 3.00 -7.04
C GLU A 104 -10.96 3.24 -7.22
N THR A 105 -10.18 2.18 -7.51
CA THR A 105 -8.73 2.31 -7.72
C THR A 105 -8.40 3.18 -8.95
N PHE A 106 -7.31 3.95 -8.87
CA PHE A 106 -6.85 4.76 -10.01
C PHE A 106 -6.50 3.88 -11.21
N ALA A 107 -5.93 2.69 -10.96
CA ALA A 107 -5.58 1.71 -11.98
C ALA A 107 -6.83 1.24 -12.75
N TYR A 108 -7.89 0.86 -12.04
CA TYR A 108 -9.15 0.45 -12.66
C TYR A 108 -9.76 1.57 -13.51
N LYS A 109 -9.74 2.81 -13.00
CA LYS A 109 -10.24 3.98 -13.73
C LYS A 109 -9.41 4.29 -14.98
N ILE A 110 -8.08 4.19 -14.93
CA ILE A 110 -7.22 4.32 -16.13
C ILE A 110 -7.58 3.26 -17.17
N ALA A 111 -7.81 2.02 -16.75
CA ALA A 111 -8.19 0.96 -17.67
C ALA A 111 -9.54 1.22 -18.37
N LEU A 112 -10.51 1.82 -17.67
CA LEU A 112 -11.76 2.27 -18.28
C LEU A 112 -11.56 3.39 -19.32
N GLU A 113 -10.59 4.29 -19.10
CA GLU A 113 -10.26 5.37 -20.03
C GLU A 113 -9.50 4.87 -21.28
N ASN A 114 -8.98 3.65 -21.26
CA ASN A 114 -8.15 3.07 -22.31
C ASN A 114 -8.64 1.66 -22.72
N PRO A 115 -9.89 1.51 -23.23
CA PRO A 115 -10.50 0.20 -23.49
C PRO A 115 -9.78 -0.62 -24.58
N GLY A 116 -8.98 0.04 -25.43
CA GLY A 116 -8.14 -0.62 -26.46
C GLY A 116 -6.91 -1.35 -25.91
N VAL A 117 -6.70 -1.35 -24.59
CA VAL A 117 -5.55 -1.95 -23.91
C VAL A 117 -6.02 -2.86 -22.80
N ARG A 118 -5.31 -3.97 -22.59
CA ARG A 118 -5.53 -4.85 -21.46
C ARG A 118 -4.63 -4.41 -20.31
N PHE A 119 -5.22 -4.03 -19.19
CA PHE A 119 -4.44 -3.71 -17.99
C PHE A 119 -4.46 -4.86 -16.99
N ILE A 120 -3.34 -5.04 -16.30
CA ILE A 120 -3.22 -5.94 -15.14
C ILE A 120 -2.68 -5.16 -13.95
N ASN A 121 -3.18 -5.46 -12.74
CA ASN A 121 -2.69 -4.86 -11.51
C ASN A 121 -1.84 -5.85 -10.73
N LEU A 122 -0.53 -5.76 -10.92
CA LEU A 122 0.47 -6.56 -10.23
C LEU A 122 0.86 -5.97 -8.88
N GLY A 123 0.35 -4.78 -8.50
CA GLY A 123 0.65 -4.16 -7.22
C GLY A 123 0.29 -5.08 -6.06
N LYS A 124 1.11 -5.05 -5.00
CA LYS A 124 0.86 -5.81 -3.75
C LYS A 124 1.26 -4.96 -2.56
N ILE A 125 0.50 -5.09 -1.48
CA ILE A 125 0.76 -4.37 -0.24
C ILE A 125 2.18 -4.63 0.23
N ALA A 126 2.92 -3.58 0.60
CA ALA A 126 4.30 -3.63 1.10
C ALA A 126 5.37 -4.13 0.11
N TYR A 127 5.09 -4.20 -1.19
CA TYR A 127 6.13 -4.43 -2.18
C TYR A 127 7.15 -3.31 -2.21
N ASN A 128 8.43 -3.69 -2.21
CA ASN A 128 9.56 -2.83 -2.51
C ASN A 128 10.05 -3.07 -3.95
N ILE A 129 11.12 -2.38 -4.35
CA ILE A 129 11.68 -2.43 -5.69
C ILE A 129 12.19 -3.82 -6.08
N ALA A 130 12.70 -4.61 -5.12
CA ALA A 130 13.13 -5.98 -5.38
C ALA A 130 11.93 -6.87 -5.72
N ASN A 131 10.79 -6.70 -5.03
CA ASN A 131 9.55 -7.38 -5.39
C ASN A 131 9.03 -6.91 -6.76
N VAL A 132 9.02 -5.60 -7.01
CA VAL A 132 8.60 -5.01 -8.29
C VAL A 132 9.45 -5.55 -9.44
N ARG A 133 10.76 -5.63 -9.27
CA ARG A 133 11.66 -6.18 -10.28
C ARG A 133 11.31 -7.63 -10.61
N ARG A 134 11.06 -8.47 -9.60
CA ARG A 134 10.62 -9.86 -9.81
C ARG A 134 9.25 -9.94 -10.47
N ALA A 135 8.32 -9.05 -10.13
CA ALA A 135 7.01 -8.97 -10.77
C ALA A 135 7.12 -8.61 -12.25
N VAL A 136 7.96 -7.65 -12.60
CA VAL A 136 8.28 -7.28 -14.00
C VAL A 136 8.97 -8.42 -14.76
N GLU A 137 9.87 -9.15 -14.11
CA GLU A 137 10.56 -10.31 -14.71
C GLU A 137 9.63 -11.52 -14.93
N SER A 138 8.66 -11.72 -14.02
CA SER A 138 7.78 -12.91 -14.01
C SER A 138 6.49 -12.73 -14.80
N ASN A 139 6.09 -11.49 -15.13
CA ASN A 139 4.83 -11.19 -15.82
C ASN A 139 5.07 -10.37 -17.08
N PRO A 140 5.35 -11.01 -18.23
CA PRO A 140 5.57 -10.30 -19.49
C PRO A 140 4.38 -9.41 -19.90
N ALA A 141 4.65 -8.13 -20.11
CA ALA A 141 3.74 -7.12 -20.62
C ALA A 141 4.43 -6.24 -21.68
N ASN A 142 3.67 -5.46 -22.44
CA ASN A 142 4.19 -4.51 -23.41
C ASN A 142 4.77 -3.24 -22.75
N GLY A 143 4.37 -2.96 -21.52
CA GLY A 143 4.90 -1.87 -20.70
C GLY A 143 4.44 -1.94 -19.25
N TYR A 144 5.14 -1.22 -18.38
CA TYR A 144 4.93 -1.22 -16.94
C TYR A 144 4.81 0.20 -16.41
N LEU A 145 3.88 0.41 -15.48
CA LEU A 145 3.68 1.65 -14.74
C LEU A 145 4.12 1.40 -13.30
N TYR A 146 5.30 1.92 -12.92
CA TYR A 146 5.90 1.70 -11.61
C TYR A 146 5.77 2.93 -10.70
N PHE A 147 5.27 2.69 -9.49
CA PHE A 147 5.13 3.66 -8.42
C PHE A 147 6.17 3.38 -7.32
N ILE A 148 7.24 4.17 -7.29
CA ILE A 148 8.27 4.11 -6.25
C ILE A 148 7.65 4.65 -4.96
N SER A 149 7.76 3.86 -3.89
CA SER A 149 7.04 4.07 -2.64
C SER A 149 7.97 4.24 -1.44
N ASP A 150 7.39 4.55 -0.29
CA ASP A 150 8.11 4.60 0.98
C ASP A 150 8.49 3.20 1.51
N ASN A 151 7.97 2.11 0.93
CA ASN A 151 8.49 0.76 1.22
C ASN A 151 9.95 0.57 0.78
N ASP A 152 10.43 1.43 -0.13
CA ASP A 152 11.80 1.46 -0.62
C ASP A 152 12.75 2.28 0.27
N ASP A 153 12.23 3.17 1.12
CA ASP A 153 13.04 4.02 2.02
C ASP A 153 13.72 3.21 3.14
N GLY A 154 13.44 1.90 3.21
CA GLY A 154 13.54 1.10 4.41
C GLY A 154 12.42 1.54 5.34
N LEU A 155 11.65 0.59 5.86
CA LEU A 155 10.58 0.92 6.78
C LEU A 155 11.08 1.90 7.86
N PRO A 156 10.27 2.90 8.29
CA PRO A 156 10.62 3.80 9.39
C PRO A 156 10.91 3.09 10.73
N TRP A 157 10.91 1.76 10.76
CA TRP A 157 11.05 0.88 11.91
C TRP A 157 12.48 0.36 12.13
N GLU A 158 13.34 0.34 11.10
CA GLU A 158 14.70 -0.22 11.22
C GLU A 158 15.83 0.82 11.37
N ARG A 159 15.59 2.09 10.99
CA ARG A 159 16.60 3.14 11.22
C ARG A 159 16.52 3.66 12.66
N PRO A 160 17.66 3.78 13.37
CA PRO A 160 17.68 4.43 14.67
C PRO A 160 17.03 5.81 14.56
N PRO A 161 16.16 6.22 15.50
CA PRO A 161 15.48 7.52 15.49
C PRO A 161 16.40 8.75 15.38
N GLN A 162 17.72 8.57 15.52
CA GLN A 162 18.71 9.64 15.48
C GLN A 162 19.06 10.09 14.04
N GLU A 163 18.76 9.31 13.00
CA GLU A 163 19.22 9.60 11.63
C GLU A 163 18.31 10.55 10.84
N TRP A 164 17.14 10.91 11.37
CA TRP A 164 16.09 11.56 10.58
C TRP A 164 15.98 13.09 10.63
N GLY A 165 16.82 13.81 11.38
CA GLY A 165 16.83 15.29 11.36
C GLY A 165 15.48 16.01 11.61
N GLN A 166 14.43 15.27 12.03
CA GLN A 166 13.06 15.74 12.28
C GLN A 166 12.70 15.43 13.76
N PRO A 167 11.78 16.20 14.38
CA PRO A 167 11.70 16.34 15.83
C PRO A 167 11.30 15.05 16.57
N ARG A 168 11.91 14.90 17.74
CA ARG A 168 12.09 13.69 18.55
C ARG A 168 10.86 13.04 19.19
N GLU A 169 9.63 13.50 18.94
CA GLU A 169 8.48 13.02 19.72
C GLU A 169 7.20 12.91 18.90
N LEU A 170 6.94 11.72 18.36
CA LEU A 170 5.56 11.31 18.13
C LEU A 170 4.89 11.12 19.50
N PRO A 171 3.64 11.57 19.70
CA PRO A 171 2.93 11.40 20.96
C PRO A 171 2.99 9.94 21.44
N PRO A 172 3.32 9.65 22.72
CA PRO A 172 3.47 8.30 23.26
C PRO A 172 2.26 7.36 23.09
N ARG A 173 1.10 7.91 22.70
CA ARG A 173 -0.13 7.15 22.44
C ARG A 173 -0.18 6.52 21.06
N LEU A 174 0.65 6.99 20.12
CA LEU A 174 0.73 6.45 18.76
C LEU A 174 1.78 5.34 18.62
N SER A 175 2.75 5.27 19.55
CA SER A 175 3.83 4.30 19.50
C SER A 175 3.36 2.87 19.74
N ALA A 176 2.42 2.62 20.65
CA ALA A 176 1.96 1.26 20.95
C ALA A 176 1.15 0.63 19.80
N VAL A 177 0.26 1.40 19.17
CA VAL A 177 -0.54 0.95 18.01
C VAL A 177 0.36 0.76 16.80
N ARG A 178 1.29 1.69 16.56
CA ARG A 178 2.34 1.53 15.53
C ARG A 178 3.22 0.32 15.79
N TYR A 179 3.62 0.05 17.03
CA TYR A 179 4.44 -1.11 17.38
C TYR A 179 3.69 -2.43 17.21
N TYR A 180 2.39 -2.46 17.50
CA TYR A 180 1.56 -3.65 17.28
C TYR A 180 1.38 -3.94 15.78
N VAL A 181 1.11 -2.90 14.98
CA VAL A 181 1.05 -3.00 13.51
C VAL A 181 2.41 -3.39 12.93
N ALA A 182 3.50 -2.75 13.39
CA ALA A 182 4.86 -3.02 12.94
C ALA A 182 5.31 -4.44 13.31
N ALA A 183 5.03 -4.94 14.51
CA ALA A 183 5.36 -6.31 14.91
C ALA A 183 4.59 -7.38 14.12
N PHE A 184 3.41 -7.03 13.58
CA PHE A 184 2.66 -7.89 12.67
C PHE A 184 3.22 -7.82 11.23
N GLN A 185 3.65 -6.64 10.77
CA GLN A 185 4.21 -6.39 9.44
C GLN A 185 5.69 -6.82 9.27
N GLU A 186 6.52 -6.72 10.32
CA GLU A 186 7.92 -7.17 10.34
C GLU A 186 8.07 -8.66 10.04
N ARG A 187 7.01 -9.45 10.24
CA ARG A 187 7.02 -10.89 9.95
C ARG A 187 6.72 -11.20 8.48
N SER A 188 6.29 -10.22 7.67
CA SER A 188 5.67 -10.47 6.37
C SER A 188 6.21 -9.65 5.19
N SER A 189 7.01 -8.60 5.41
CA SER A 189 7.67 -7.87 4.29
C SER A 189 9.17 -7.74 4.48
N ALA A 190 9.92 -7.96 3.40
CA ALA A 190 11.33 -7.60 3.34
C ALA A 190 11.40 -6.08 3.10
N SER A 191 12.02 -5.33 4.01
CA SER A 191 12.40 -3.94 3.73
C SER A 191 13.66 -3.91 2.88
N VAL A 192 13.85 -2.91 2.02
CA VAL A 192 15.16 -2.65 1.44
C VAL A 192 15.93 -1.78 2.43
N THR A 193 16.68 -2.40 3.33
CA THR A 193 17.68 -1.69 4.15
C THR A 193 18.95 -1.35 3.37
N ASP A 194 19.09 -1.89 2.16
CA ASP A 194 20.26 -1.73 1.29
C ASP A 194 19.95 -0.72 0.16
N LEU A 195 20.30 0.55 0.38
CA LEU A 195 20.12 1.60 -0.64
C LEU A 195 20.92 1.33 -1.92
N ASP A 196 22.06 0.64 -1.84
CA ASP A 196 22.82 0.28 -3.05
C ASP A 196 22.06 -0.77 -3.87
N ALA A 197 21.38 -1.71 -3.22
CA ALA A 197 20.46 -2.61 -3.88
C ALA A 197 19.29 -1.88 -4.54
N PHE A 198 18.69 -0.91 -3.84
CA PHE A 198 17.63 -0.07 -4.43
C PHE A 198 18.12 0.62 -5.71
N TRP A 199 19.24 1.33 -5.68
CA TRP A 199 19.74 2.06 -6.84
C TRP A 199 20.08 1.13 -8.02
N ARG A 200 20.66 -0.05 -7.73
CA ARG A 200 20.95 -1.06 -8.75
C ARG A 200 19.67 -1.56 -9.42
N ASP A 201 18.63 -1.88 -8.65
CA ASP A 201 17.38 -2.40 -9.19
C ASP A 201 16.57 -1.32 -9.93
N LEU A 202 16.61 -0.07 -9.45
CA LEU A 202 16.03 1.08 -10.14
C LEU A 202 16.68 1.30 -11.50
N GLU A 203 18.02 1.29 -11.56
CA GLU A 203 18.74 1.45 -12.83
C GLU A 203 18.43 0.32 -13.80
N ALA A 204 18.36 -0.93 -13.30
CA ALA A 204 18.00 -2.08 -14.12
C ALA A 204 16.59 -1.95 -14.71
N LEU A 205 15.60 -1.50 -13.92
CA LEU A 205 14.24 -1.28 -14.42
C LEU A 205 14.17 -0.13 -15.43
N ARG A 206 14.88 0.98 -15.19
CA ARG A 206 14.92 2.13 -16.11
C ARG A 206 15.54 1.77 -17.46
N ALA A 207 16.61 0.98 -17.44
CA ALA A 207 17.33 0.57 -18.64
C ALA A 207 16.48 -0.26 -19.62
N ARG A 208 15.36 -0.86 -19.17
CA ARG A 208 14.47 -1.65 -20.04
C ARG A 208 13.76 -0.80 -21.09
N GLY A 209 13.59 0.50 -20.82
CA GLY A 209 12.87 1.44 -21.68
C GLY A 209 11.35 1.26 -21.73
N ASP A 210 10.81 0.13 -21.27
CA ASP A 210 9.37 -0.21 -21.21
C ASP A 210 8.72 0.05 -19.85
N VAL A 211 9.37 0.80 -18.96
CA VAL A 211 8.86 1.15 -17.64
C VAL A 211 8.67 2.67 -17.54
N LEU A 212 7.43 3.12 -17.37
CA LEU A 212 7.13 4.49 -16.95
C LEU A 212 7.12 4.53 -15.42
N MET A 213 7.93 5.42 -14.85
CA MET A 213 8.13 5.50 -13.41
C MET A 213 7.58 6.79 -12.83
N PHE A 214 7.09 6.65 -11.60
CA PHE A 214 6.62 7.75 -10.77
C PHE A 214 7.24 7.62 -9.37
N ALA A 215 7.61 8.74 -8.78
CA ALA A 215 8.12 8.79 -7.41
C ALA A 215 7.08 9.44 -6.50
N MET A 216 6.58 8.69 -5.50
CA MET A 216 5.75 9.28 -4.45
C MET A 216 6.59 10.21 -3.57
N GLY A 217 5.95 11.12 -2.85
CA GLY A 217 6.62 12.17 -2.07
C GLY A 217 7.38 11.70 -0.82
N SER A 218 8.13 10.60 -0.89
CA SER A 218 9.03 10.16 0.19
C SER A 218 10.39 10.88 0.11
N PRO A 219 11.18 10.88 1.19
CA PRO A 219 12.58 11.31 1.17
C PRO A 219 13.44 10.59 0.11
N LEU A 220 13.23 9.28 -0.12
CA LEU A 220 13.87 8.58 -1.23
C LEU A 220 13.31 9.04 -2.58
N GLY A 221 11.99 9.21 -2.70
CA GLY A 221 11.36 9.73 -3.91
C GLY A 221 11.93 11.08 -4.34
N ALA A 222 12.19 11.97 -3.39
CA ALA A 222 12.87 13.26 -3.65
C ALA A 222 14.29 13.06 -4.20
N GLN A 223 15.08 12.13 -3.64
CA GLN A 223 16.42 11.78 -4.15
C GLN A 223 16.35 11.15 -5.54
N VAL A 224 15.35 10.31 -5.80
CA VAL A 224 15.11 9.71 -7.11
C VAL A 224 14.83 10.80 -8.15
N ILE A 225 13.97 11.76 -7.85
CA ILE A 225 13.63 12.87 -8.75
C ILE A 225 14.86 13.76 -9.00
N GLU A 226 15.63 14.07 -7.96
CA GLU A 226 16.87 14.86 -8.09
C GLU A 226 17.89 14.15 -9.01
N ARG A 227 18.05 12.84 -8.83
CA ARG A 227 18.98 12.04 -9.63
C ARG A 227 18.47 11.79 -11.05
N TYR A 228 17.17 11.64 -11.22
CA TYR A 228 16.52 11.24 -12.47
C TYR A 228 15.28 12.11 -12.77
N PRO A 229 15.48 13.31 -13.34
CA PRO A 229 14.40 14.30 -13.53
C PRO A 229 13.29 13.87 -14.50
N ASP A 230 13.51 12.81 -15.28
CA ASP A 230 12.49 12.21 -16.14
C ASP A 230 11.44 11.40 -15.37
N ILE A 231 11.75 10.96 -14.14
CA ILE A 231 10.80 10.31 -13.24
C ILE A 231 9.85 11.37 -12.69
N ALA A 232 8.55 11.18 -12.92
CA ALA A 232 7.55 12.15 -12.52
C ALA A 232 7.29 12.09 -11.00
N PRO A 233 7.24 13.23 -10.30
CA PRO A 233 6.72 13.27 -8.94
C PRO A 233 5.22 12.98 -8.93
N ILE A 234 4.77 12.19 -7.98
CA ILE A 234 3.37 12.15 -7.54
C ILE A 234 3.28 12.99 -6.27
N PRO A 235 2.52 14.10 -6.28
CA PRO A 235 2.37 14.90 -5.09
C PRO A 235 1.65 14.10 -4.00
N HIS A 236 2.03 14.35 -2.75
CA HIS A 236 1.30 13.81 -1.60
C HIS A 236 -0.13 14.31 -1.58
N TRP A 237 -1.06 13.41 -1.24
CA TRP A 237 -2.45 13.77 -1.00
C TRP A 237 -2.64 14.22 0.45
N GLY A 238 -3.54 15.18 0.65
CA GLY A 238 -3.89 15.68 1.98
C GLY A 238 -4.78 14.71 2.76
N ARG A 239 -4.93 14.97 4.06
CA ARG A 239 -5.70 14.12 5.01
C ARG A 239 -7.15 13.83 4.60
N ALA A 240 -7.80 14.73 3.86
CA ALA A 240 -9.16 14.51 3.36
C ALA A 240 -9.24 13.45 2.25
N MET A 241 -8.11 13.15 1.62
CA MET A 241 -7.94 12.16 0.56
C MET A 241 -7.28 10.87 1.06
N SER A 242 -7.08 10.73 2.38
CA SER A 242 -6.60 9.50 3.01
C SER A 242 -7.77 8.68 3.59
N ILE A 243 -7.60 7.37 3.74
CA ILE A 243 -8.61 6.49 4.38
C ILE A 243 -8.94 6.98 5.78
N SER A 244 -7.91 7.32 6.54
CA SER A 244 -8.06 7.87 7.88
C SER A 244 -6.86 8.72 8.25
N TRP A 245 -6.77 9.13 9.51
CA TRP A 245 -5.63 9.88 10.01
C TRP A 245 -4.46 9.00 10.46
N ILE A 246 -4.69 7.69 10.66
CA ILE A 246 -3.63 6.70 10.91
C ILE A 246 -3.20 6.00 9.63
N ASP A 247 -4.15 5.82 8.70
CA ASP A 247 -3.94 5.13 7.45
C ASP A 247 -3.82 6.16 6.34
N GLY A 248 -2.57 6.42 5.96
CA GLY A 248 -2.20 7.40 4.96
C GLY A 248 -2.54 6.98 3.52
N HIS A 249 -2.95 5.72 3.28
CA HIS A 249 -3.32 5.28 1.93
C HIS A 249 -4.47 6.14 1.36
N PRO A 250 -4.51 6.32 0.03
CA PRO A 250 -5.51 7.18 -0.59
C PRO A 250 -6.89 6.52 -0.48
N ASN A 251 -7.89 7.30 -0.06
CA ASN A 251 -9.29 6.90 -0.19
C ASN A 251 -9.77 7.05 -1.64
N ALA A 252 -11.07 6.84 -1.91
CA ALA A 252 -11.62 6.96 -3.26
C ALA A 252 -11.35 8.34 -3.90
N ALA A 253 -11.42 9.43 -3.12
CA ALA A 253 -11.07 10.78 -3.60
C ALA A 253 -9.56 10.92 -3.87
N GLY A 254 -8.71 10.32 -3.04
CA GLY A 254 -7.27 10.23 -3.28
C GLY A 254 -6.93 9.45 -4.56
N HIS A 255 -7.63 8.37 -4.86
CA HIS A 255 -7.47 7.63 -6.11
C HIS A 255 -7.92 8.44 -7.34
N VAL A 256 -8.96 9.27 -7.23
CA VAL A 256 -9.33 10.23 -8.29
C VAL A 256 -8.26 11.31 -8.46
N TYR A 257 -7.66 11.78 -7.36
CA TYR A 257 -6.54 12.71 -7.41
C TYR A 257 -5.34 12.10 -8.15
N LEU A 258 -4.96 10.86 -7.82
CA LEU A 258 -3.91 10.11 -8.51
C LEU A 258 -4.22 9.94 -10.00
N LEU A 259 -5.42 9.50 -10.35
CA LEU A 259 -5.86 9.38 -11.75
C LEU A 259 -5.57 10.68 -12.53
N ASN A 260 -6.01 11.82 -12.01
CA ASN A 260 -5.82 13.11 -12.69
C ASN A 260 -4.34 13.50 -12.81
N ALA A 261 -3.52 13.21 -11.80
CA ALA A 261 -2.09 13.50 -11.82
C ALA A 261 -1.31 12.63 -12.83
N LEU A 262 -1.79 11.42 -13.09
CA LEU A 262 -1.12 10.43 -13.93
C LEU A 262 -1.61 10.44 -15.38
N ARG A 263 -2.85 10.89 -15.61
CA ARG A 263 -3.61 10.68 -16.85
C ARG A 263 -2.81 10.97 -18.11
N GLU A 264 -2.30 12.19 -18.27
CA GLU A 264 -1.60 12.62 -19.49
C GLU A 264 -0.40 11.72 -19.81
N ARG A 265 0.49 11.51 -18.83
CA ARG A 265 1.70 10.68 -19.02
C ARG A 265 1.38 9.23 -19.28
N VAL A 266 0.36 8.69 -18.62
CA VAL A 266 -0.06 7.31 -18.83
C VAL A 266 -0.69 7.15 -20.22
N THR A 267 -1.55 8.06 -20.65
CA THR A 267 -2.12 8.05 -22.01
C THR A 267 -1.02 8.12 -23.06
N ASP A 268 -0.07 9.04 -22.94
CA ASP A 268 1.06 9.15 -23.89
C ASP A 268 1.89 7.87 -23.96
N PHE A 269 2.17 7.28 -22.80
CA PHE A 269 2.91 6.02 -22.71
C PHE A 269 2.14 4.86 -23.35
N VAL A 270 0.84 4.77 -23.07
CA VAL A 270 -0.07 3.78 -23.65
C VAL A 270 -0.12 3.93 -25.18
N THR A 271 -0.32 5.14 -25.71
CA THR A 271 -0.32 5.40 -27.15
C THR A 271 1.00 5.01 -27.78
N LYS A 272 2.14 5.35 -27.15
CA LYS A 272 3.47 4.97 -27.66
C LYS A 272 3.70 3.45 -27.67
N ARG A 273 3.15 2.73 -26.69
CA ARG A 273 3.39 1.28 -26.50
C ARG A 273 2.42 0.40 -27.27
N CYS A 274 1.17 0.84 -27.37
CA CYS A 274 0.07 0.06 -27.92
C CYS A 274 -0.47 0.60 -29.24
N GLY A 275 -0.09 1.82 -29.66
CA GLY A 275 -0.53 2.43 -30.91
C GLY A 275 -2.01 2.82 -30.92
N VAL A 276 -2.58 3.12 -29.75
CA VAL A 276 -4.00 3.50 -29.56
C VAL A 276 -4.17 4.96 -29.20
#